data_AF-A0A7Y8G950-F1
#
_entry.id   AF-A0A7Y8G950-F1
#
_cell.length_a   1.000
_cell.length_b   1.000
_cell.length_c   1.000
_cell.angle_alpha   90.00
_cell.angle_beta   90.00
_cell.angle_gamma   90.00
#
_symmetry.space_group_name_H-M   'P 1'
#
loop_
_entity.id
_entity.type
_entity.pdbx_description
1 polymer ?
#
loop_
_entity_poly.entity_id
_entity_poly.type
_entity_poly.pdbx_seq_one_letter_code
_entity_poly.pdbx_strand_id
1 'polypeptide(L)' 'MNTKSTTSESRKPGFVAKIRKGTGEQAVFERIGVAWKNADGSFYIKLAGTQVVSDFMLYEIESTDQPAE' A
#
# COMPACT_ATOMS: atom_id res chain seq x y z
N MET A 1 -34.98 -3.92 -7.91
CA MET A 1 -34.06 -2.97 -8.57
C MET A 1 -32.66 -3.59 -8.62
N ASN A 2 -32.32 -4.09 -9.81
CA ASN A 2 -30.98 -4.51 -10.27
C ASN A 2 -30.03 -3.29 -10.28
N THR A 3 -28.71 -3.33 -10.17
CA THR A 3 -27.66 -4.37 -10.12
C THR A 3 -26.41 -3.61 -9.66
N LYS A 4 -25.83 -3.92 -8.50
CA LYS A 4 -24.52 -3.38 -8.12
C LYS A 4 -23.45 -4.35 -8.62
N SER A 5 -23.20 -4.32 -9.92
CA SER A 5 -22.02 -4.92 -10.52
C SER A 5 -20.82 -4.04 -10.17
N THR A 6 -20.41 -4.02 -8.91
CA THR A 6 -19.06 -3.54 -8.57
C THR A 6 -18.12 -4.58 -9.16
N THR A 7 -17.60 -4.26 -10.34
CA THR A 7 -16.40 -4.83 -10.93
C THR A 7 -15.48 -5.24 -9.79
N SER A 8 -15.05 -6.51 -9.80
CA SER A 8 -14.02 -7.01 -8.91
C SER A 8 -12.69 -6.34 -9.29
N GLU A 9 -12.61 -5.01 -9.14
CA GLU A 9 -11.35 -4.30 -9.03
C GLU A 9 -10.58 -5.04 -7.96
N SER A 10 -9.45 -5.59 -8.38
CA SER A 10 -8.55 -6.40 -7.59
C SER A 10 -8.48 -5.84 -6.16
N ARG A 11 -8.98 -6.61 -5.18
CA ARG A 11 -8.84 -6.31 -3.74
C ARG A 11 -7.38 -6.27 -3.28
N LYS A 12 -6.41 -6.44 -4.18
CA LYS A 12 -5.00 -6.36 -3.87
C LYS A 12 -4.64 -4.92 -3.48
N PRO A 13 -3.74 -4.73 -2.51
CA PRO A 13 -3.23 -3.40 -2.19
C PRO A 13 -2.46 -2.83 -3.38
N GLY A 14 -2.57 -1.52 -3.57
CA GLY A 14 -1.75 -0.79 -4.56
C GLY A 14 -0.46 -0.23 -3.95
N PHE A 15 -0.32 -0.26 -2.62
CA PHE A 15 0.78 0.37 -1.91
C PHE A 15 1.31 -0.50 -0.77
N VAL A 16 2.59 -0.32 -0.45
CA VAL A 16 3.21 -0.83 0.78
C VAL A 16 3.54 0.33 1.72
N ALA A 17 3.23 0.15 3.00
CA ALA A 17 3.64 1.09 4.04
C ALA A 17 5.03 0.72 4.54
N LYS A 18 5.95 1.67 4.62
CA LYS A 18 7.32 1.47 5.13
C LYS A 18 7.72 2.55 6.13
N ILE A 19 8.51 2.18 7.13
CA ILE A 19 9.19 3.13 8.03
C ILE A 19 10.67 3.22 7.66
N ARG A 20 11.22 4.42 7.81
CA ARG A 20 12.66 4.62 7.72
C ARG A 20 13.31 4.16 9.04
N LYS A 21 14.33 3.31 8.95
CA LYS A 21 15.17 2.88 10.07
C LYS A 21 16.59 3.40 9.86
N GLY A 22 17.17 3.96 10.92
CA GLY A 22 18.53 4.54 10.89
C GLY A 22 18.59 6.00 10.45
N THR A 23 19.81 6.52 10.32
CA THR A 23 20.09 7.92 9.96
C THR A 23 21.15 7.98 8.84
N GLY A 24 21.24 9.13 8.18
CA GLY A 24 22.20 9.33 7.08
C GLY A 24 21.96 8.45 5.84
N GLU A 25 23.03 8.21 5.11
CA GLU A 25 23.05 7.47 3.83
C GLU A 25 22.74 5.97 3.98
N GLN A 26 22.92 5.42 5.20
CA GLN A 26 22.70 4.01 5.52
C GLN A 26 21.26 3.69 5.97
N ALA A 27 20.34 4.65 5.84
CA ALA A 27 18.97 4.43 6.28
C ALA A 27 18.24 3.44 5.35
N VAL A 28 17.54 2.50 5.97
CA VAL A 28 16.77 1.45 5.27
C VAL A 28 15.28 1.66 5.46
N PHE A 29 14.48 1.06 4.57
CA PHE A 29 13.02 1.13 4.63
C PHE A 29 12.41 -0.24 4.91
N GLU A 30 11.88 -0.40 6.11
CA GLU A 30 11.24 -1.64 6.58
C GLU A 30 9.74 -1.62 6.25
N ARG A 31 9.22 -2.69 5.66
CA ARG A 31 7.78 -2.82 5.36
C ARG A 31 6.99 -3.14 6.61
N ILE A 32 5.98 -2.32 6.90
CA ILE A 32 5.12 -2.42 8.08
C ILE A 32 3.65 -2.63 7.75
N GLY A 33 3.28 -2.67 6.46
CA GLY A 33 1.88 -2.84 6.08
C GLY A 33 1.63 -2.68 4.60
N VAL A 34 0.35 -2.50 4.29
CA VAL A 34 -0.16 -2.27 2.93
C VAL A 34 -1.25 -1.21 2.96
N ALA A 35 -1.49 -0.58 1.81
CA ALA A 35 -2.56 0.40 1.67
C ALA A 35 -3.31 0.28 0.35
N TRP A 36 -4.56 0.74 0.39
CA TRP A 36 -5.47 0.88 -0.74
C TRP A 36 -5.88 2.34 -0.84
N LYS A 37 -5.93 2.86 -2.07
CA LYS A 37 -6.45 4.20 -2.35
C LYS A 37 -7.95 4.11 -2.60
N ASN A 38 -8.72 4.91 -1.89
CA ASN A 38 -10.17 5.04 -2.06
C ASN A 38 -10.49 6.05 -3.18
N ALA A 39 -11.74 6.04 -3.65
CA ALA A 39 -12.21 6.94 -4.72
C ALA A 39 -12.18 8.42 -4.33
N ASP A 40 -12.29 8.73 -3.04
CA ASP A 40 -12.18 10.09 -2.48
C ASP A 40 -10.72 10.57 -2.33
N GLY A 41 -9.75 9.76 -2.76
CA GLY A 41 -8.33 10.03 -2.65
C GLY A 41 -7.71 9.69 -1.29
N SER A 42 -8.50 9.27 -0.31
CA SER A 42 -8.00 8.80 0.98
C SER A 42 -7.30 7.44 0.87
N PHE A 43 -6.47 7.11 1.85
CA PHE A 43 -5.82 5.80 1.94
C PHE A 43 -6.33 5.01 3.13
N TYR A 44 -6.82 3.80 2.88
CA TYR A 44 -7.03 2.81 3.93
C TYR A 44 -5.73 2.01 4.13
N ILE A 45 -5.21 1.98 5.35
CA ILE A 45 -3.90 1.40 5.67
C ILE A 45 -4.09 0.27 6.67
N LYS A 46 -3.55 -0.90 6.34
CA LYS A 46 -3.49 -2.06 7.24
C LYS A 46 -2.05 -2.32 7.65
N LEU A 47 -1.76 -2.07 8.92
CA LEU A 47 -0.45 -2.32 9.53
C LEU A 47 -0.33 -3.77 9.99
N ALA A 48 0.85 -4.34 9.82
CA ALA A 48 1.21 -5.67 10.27
C ALA A 48 2.10 -5.57 11.51
N GLY A 49 1.67 -6.19 12.61
CA GLY A 49 2.57 -6.63 13.68
C GLY A 49 3.07 -5.60 14.69
N THR A 50 2.85 -4.28 14.58
CA THR A 50 3.25 -3.33 15.65
C THR A 50 2.48 -2.01 15.54
N GLN A 51 2.17 -1.39 16.68
CA GLN A 51 1.71 0.00 16.73
C GLN A 51 2.84 0.93 16.29
N VAL A 52 2.66 1.63 15.18
CA VAL A 52 3.66 2.56 14.67
C VAL A 52 3.58 3.85 15.49
N VAL A 53 4.65 4.17 16.23
CA VAL A 53 4.80 5.41 17.02
C VAL A 53 5.67 6.44 16.26
N SER A 54 5.63 6.40 14.93
CA SER A 54 6.50 7.20 14.06
C SER A 54 5.84 7.52 12.71
N ASP A 55 6.42 8.47 11.97
CA ASP A 55 6.05 8.72 10.59
C ASP A 55 6.37 7.50 9.70
N PHE A 56 5.60 7.31 8.62
CA PHE A 56 5.82 6.27 7.63
C PHE A 56 5.48 6.77 6.22
N MET A 57 5.93 6.05 5.21
CA MET A 57 5.75 6.37 3.80
C MET A 57 4.92 5.29 3.09
N LEU A 58 4.17 5.70 2.07
CA LEU A 58 3.50 4.79 1.14
C LEU A 58 4.30 4.71 -0.16
N TYR A 59 4.58 3.49 -0.61
CA TYR A 59 5.23 3.22 -1.90
C TYR A 59 4.26 2.47 -2.80
N GLU A 60 4.11 2.91 -4.04
CA GLU A 60 3.31 2.21 -5.04
C GLU A 60 3.91 0.84 -5.35
N ILE A 61 3.04 -0.15 -5.54
CA ILE A 61 3.44 -1.48 -5.98
C ILE A 61 3.41 -1.45 -7.51
N GLU A 62 4.58 -1.60 -8.12
CA GLU A 62 4.67 -1.77 -9.57
C GLU A 62 3.95 -3.07 -9.97
N SER A 63 2.91 -2.94 -10.80
CA SER A 63 2.17 -4.09 -11.32
C SER A 63 3.05 -4.84 -12.33
N THR A 64 3.38 -6.11 -12.04
CA THR A 64 4.07 -7.00 -12.98
C THR A 64 3.16 -7.57 -14.08
N ASP A 65 1.98 -7.00 -14.31
CA ASP A 65 1.11 -7.36 -15.43
C ASP A 65 1.65 -6.74 -16.74
N GLN A 66 2.82 -7.19 -17.18
CA GLN A 66 3.17 -7.15 -18.60
C GLN A 66 2.50 -8.37 -19.25
N PRO A 67 1.58 -8.19 -20.23
CA PRO A 67 1.14 -9.31 -21.03
C PRO A 67 2.37 -9.83 -21.79
N ALA A 68 2.72 -11.09 -21.59
CA ALA A 68 3.66 -11.77 -22.45
C ALA A 68 3.09 -11.73 -23.87
N GLU A 69 3.81 -11.09 -24.81
CA GLU A 69 3.53 -11.15 -26.25
C GLU A 69 3.64 -12.58 -26.79
#